data_AF-A0AAV9EGI6-F1
#
_entry.id   AF-A0AAV9EGI6-F1
#
_cell.length_a   1.000
_cell.length_b   1.000
_cell.length_c   1.000
_cell.angle_alpha   90.00
_cell.angle_beta   90.00
_cell.angle_gamma   90.00
#
_symmetry.space_group_name_H-M   'P 1'
#
loop_
_entity.id
_entity.type
_entity.pdbx_description
1 polymer ?
#
loop_
_entity_poly.entity_id
_entity_poly.type
_entity_poly.pdbx_seq_one_letter_code
_entity_poly.pdbx_strand_id
1 'polypeptide(L)'
;MRAYKSKPVKVIDIQLPKPYCIVYFALENEECASLFPEGSIYSELFYLGGNAFYFRVDCKNFMEAFPHYCNIYLCLELEDAFDPIGVECDYAMRGRAEGRFVKERRVIIPFCSSSGGRIGSHGLYGFEWSSFIEENSTYFVDGMLQLKVELTLNTLQL
;
A
#
# COMPACT_ATOMS: atom_id res chain seq x y z
N MET A 1 6.20 23.84 2.86
CA MET A 1 6.37 22.37 2.68
C MET A 1 6.36 21.71 4.05
N ARG A 2 5.32 20.96 4.40
CA ARG A 2 5.44 20.01 5.53
C ARG A 2 6.35 18.89 5.02
N ALA A 3 7.54 18.75 5.60
CA ALA A 3 8.32 17.53 5.43
C ALA A 3 7.51 16.41 6.09
N TYR A 4 6.69 15.71 5.31
CA TYR A 4 6.06 14.49 5.77
C TYR A 4 7.20 13.52 6.08
N LYS A 5 7.32 13.10 7.33
CA LYS A 5 8.24 12.01 7.67
C LYS A 5 7.70 10.75 6.99
N SER A 6 8.43 10.27 5.99
CA SER A 6 8.15 8.99 5.36
C SER A 6 8.29 7.87 6.37
N LYS A 7 7.40 6.88 6.30
CA LYS A 7 7.41 5.73 7.20
C LYS A 7 8.34 4.65 6.65
N PRO A 8 9.23 4.08 7.49
CA PRO A 8 10.19 3.11 7.01
C PRO A 8 9.50 1.85 6.49
N VAL A 9 10.12 1.22 5.50
CA VAL A 9 9.73 -0.09 4.97
C VAL A 9 10.87 -1.06 5.14
N LYS A 10 10.55 -2.33 5.38
CA LYS A 10 11.54 -3.41 5.33
C LYS A 10 11.33 -4.18 4.03
N VAL A 11 12.38 -4.23 3.22
CA VAL A 11 12.35 -4.85 1.89
C VAL A 11 13.24 -6.09 1.89
N ILE A 12 12.77 -7.17 1.29
CA ILE A 12 13.54 -8.36 0.96
C ILE A 12 13.54 -8.49 -0.56
N ASP A 13 14.67 -8.15 -1.19
CA ASP A 13 14.83 -8.20 -2.64
C ASP A 13 15.29 -9.58 -3.10
N ILE A 14 14.62 -10.11 -4.13
CA ILE A 14 14.94 -11.38 -4.76
C ILE A 14 15.04 -11.17 -6.26
N GLN A 15 16.24 -11.34 -6.80
CA GLN A 15 16.55 -10.95 -8.19
C GLN A 15 16.29 -12.07 -9.21
N LEU A 16 15.99 -13.30 -8.78
CA LEU A 16 15.88 -14.48 -9.66
C LEU A 16 14.63 -15.30 -9.32
N PRO A 17 13.90 -15.85 -10.31
CA PRO A 17 14.11 -15.78 -11.77
C PRO A 17 13.55 -14.50 -12.46
N LYS A 18 12.87 -13.63 -11.71
CA LYS A 18 12.35 -12.33 -12.14
C LYS A 18 12.52 -11.33 -11.00
N PRO A 19 12.53 -10.01 -11.25
CA PRO A 19 12.51 -9.03 -10.16
C PRO A 19 11.29 -9.25 -9.27
N TYR A 20 11.57 -9.59 -8.02
CA TYR A 20 10.59 -9.85 -6.98
C TYR A 20 11.05 -9.21 -5.67
N CYS A 21 10.15 -8.65 -4.90
CA CYS A 21 10.48 -8.24 -3.53
C CYS A 21 9.33 -8.50 -2.57
N ILE A 22 9.67 -8.69 -1.29
CA ILE A 22 8.71 -8.74 -0.19
C ILE A 22 8.89 -7.46 0.61
N VAL A 23 7.83 -6.66 0.67
CA VAL A 23 7.81 -5.41 1.43
C VAL A 23 6.95 -5.59 2.68
N TYR A 24 7.54 -5.28 3.82
CA TYR A 24 6.83 -5.16 5.09
C TYR A 24 6.63 -3.69 5.42
N PHE A 25 5.38 -3.33 5.67
CA PHE A 25 4.99 -1.98 6.03
C PHE A 25 4.09 -2.02 7.26
N ALA A 26 4.35 -1.15 8.23
CA ALA A 26 3.60 -1.13 9.47
C ALA A 26 3.28 0.30 9.92
N LEU A 27 2.11 0.46 10.52
CA LEU A 27 1.60 1.72 11.05
C LEU A 27 1.01 1.50 12.44
N GLU A 28 1.24 2.45 13.34
CA GLU A 28 0.58 2.46 14.65
C GLU A 28 -0.91 2.79 14.48
N ASN A 29 -1.75 2.28 15.38
CA ASN A 29 -3.18 2.60 15.40
C ASN A 29 -3.38 4.12 15.52
N GLU A 30 -2.63 4.79 16.38
CA GLU A 30 -2.70 6.23 16.58
C GLU A 30 -2.35 7.00 15.31
N GLU A 31 -1.36 6.53 14.54
CA GLU A 31 -1.00 7.11 13.24
C GLU A 31 -2.13 6.95 12.23
N CYS A 32 -2.72 5.75 12.16
CA CYS A 32 -3.91 5.52 11.37
C CYS A 32 -5.04 6.46 11.79
N ALA A 33 -5.41 6.50 13.07
CA ALA A 33 -6.48 7.34 13.62
C ALA A 33 -6.31 8.83 13.27
N SER A 34 -5.07 9.32 13.26
CA SER A 34 -4.74 10.70 12.95
C SER A 34 -5.06 11.13 11.51
N LEU A 35 -5.31 10.18 10.60
CA LEU A 35 -5.69 10.47 9.22
C LEU A 35 -7.14 10.95 9.09
N PHE A 36 -8.01 10.70 10.08
CA PHE A 36 -9.41 11.10 10.00
C PHE A 36 -9.61 12.62 10.20
N PRO A 37 -10.54 13.27 9.48
CA PRO A 37 -11.39 12.73 8.40
C PRO A 37 -10.69 12.74 7.02
N GLU A 38 -9.59 13.48 6.89
CA GLU A 38 -8.81 13.56 5.68
C GLU A 38 -7.32 13.67 6.03
N GLY A 39 -6.52 12.77 5.48
CA GLY A 39 -5.10 12.69 5.78
C GLY A 39 -4.39 11.68 4.90
N SER A 40 -3.06 11.76 4.84
CA SER A 40 -2.24 10.76 4.14
C SER A 40 -0.92 10.51 4.86
N ILE A 41 -0.51 9.25 4.92
CA ILE A 41 0.82 8.78 5.31
C ILE A 41 1.48 8.12 4.11
N TYR A 42 2.79 8.31 3.98
CA TYR A 42 3.61 7.80 2.89
C TYR A 42 4.72 6.93 3.46
N SER A 43 5.06 5.84 2.78
CA SER A 43 6.28 5.11 3.08
C SER A 43 7.52 5.78 2.50
N GLU A 44 8.70 5.33 2.93
CA GLU A 44 9.94 5.51 2.19
C GLU A 44 9.86 4.79 0.83
N LEU A 45 10.72 5.23 -0.10
CA LEU A 45 10.87 4.59 -1.40
C LEU A 45 11.50 3.19 -1.24
N PHE A 46 11.06 2.28 -2.07
CA PHE A 46 11.69 0.97 -2.29
C PHE A 46 11.75 0.67 -3.78
N TYR A 47 12.61 -0.26 -4.19
CA TYR A 47 12.92 -0.46 -5.60
C TYR A 47 12.56 -1.88 -6.06
N LEU A 48 11.98 -1.99 -7.25
CA LEU A 48 11.68 -3.26 -7.91
C LEU A 48 12.02 -3.16 -9.39
N GLY A 49 12.98 -3.97 -9.86
CA GLY A 49 13.43 -3.95 -11.25
C GLY A 49 13.89 -2.57 -11.73
N GLY A 50 14.52 -1.78 -10.86
CA GLY A 50 14.98 -0.42 -11.15
C GLY A 50 13.93 0.68 -11.00
N ASN A 51 12.67 0.34 -10.77
CA ASN A 51 11.58 1.31 -10.59
C ASN A 51 11.37 1.63 -9.11
N ALA A 52 11.17 2.90 -8.77
CA ALA A 52 10.96 3.37 -7.40
C ALA A 52 9.46 3.36 -7.04
N PHE A 53 9.11 2.68 -5.96
CA PHE A 53 7.74 2.54 -5.46
C PHE A 53 7.62 3.05 -4.03
N TYR A 54 6.41 3.41 -3.62
CA TYR A 54 6.06 3.71 -2.24
C TYR A 54 4.62 3.30 -1.94
N PHE A 55 4.31 3.10 -0.66
CA PHE A 55 2.94 2.98 -0.18
C PHE A 55 2.39 4.34 0.22
N ARG A 56 1.12 4.55 -0.09
CA ARG A 56 0.34 5.65 0.47
C ARG A 56 -0.87 5.09 1.20
N VAL A 57 -1.06 5.53 2.44
CA VAL A 57 -2.29 5.27 3.20
C VAL A 57 -3.03 6.58 3.32
N ASP A 58 -4.31 6.61 2.95
CA ASP A 58 -5.14 7.81 3.11
C ASP A 58 -6.51 7.50 3.72
N CYS A 59 -7.01 8.47 4.48
CA CYS A 59 -8.41 8.55 4.86
C CYS A 59 -9.08 9.50 3.88
N LYS A 60 -10.10 9.01 3.16
CA LYS A 60 -10.85 9.83 2.22
C LYS A 60 -12.33 9.56 2.32
N ASN A 61 -13.08 10.64 2.09
CA ASN A 61 -14.48 10.54 1.74
C ASN A 61 -14.62 10.35 0.22
N PHE A 62 -15.44 9.40 -0.22
CA PHE A 62 -15.74 9.23 -1.64
C PHE A 62 -16.74 10.30 -2.14
N MET A 63 -17.74 10.68 -1.31
CA MET A 63 -18.67 11.82 -1.48
C MET A 63 -19.34 12.14 -0.14
N GLU A 64 -19.86 13.35 0.10
CA GLU A 64 -20.49 13.77 1.38
C GLU A 64 -21.48 12.76 2.02
N ALA A 65 -22.15 11.92 1.21
CA ALA A 65 -23.11 10.91 1.67
C ALA A 65 -22.50 9.53 2.01
N PHE A 66 -21.20 9.31 1.77
CA PHE A 66 -20.52 8.04 2.02
C PHE A 66 -19.64 8.08 3.26
N PRO A 67 -19.44 6.92 3.94
CA PRO A 67 -18.53 6.84 5.06
C PRO A 67 -17.08 7.03 4.60
N HIS A 68 -16.21 7.42 5.54
CA HIS A 68 -14.78 7.49 5.31
C HIS A 68 -14.19 6.09 5.20
N TYR A 69 -13.23 5.92 4.31
CA TYR A 69 -12.51 4.66 4.13
C TYR A 69 -11.01 4.85 4.36
N CYS A 70 -10.40 3.85 5.01
CA CYS A 70 -8.95 3.72 5.03
C CYS A 70 -8.51 3.01 3.76
N ASN A 71 -7.80 3.73 2.89
CA ASN A 71 -7.28 3.19 1.64
C ASN A 71 -5.76 3.05 1.70
N ILE A 72 -5.25 1.93 1.23
CA ILE A 72 -3.82 1.68 1.05
C ILE A 72 -3.58 1.60 -0.45
N TYR A 73 -2.54 2.24 -0.95
CA TYR A 73 -2.17 2.29 -2.36
C TYR A 73 -0.71 1.89 -2.53
N LEU A 74 -0.42 1.10 -3.56
CA LEU A 74 0.92 1.01 -4.14
C LEU A 74 1.05 2.11 -5.19
N CYS A 75 2.10 2.92 -5.10
CA CYS A 75 2.38 4.02 -6.00
C CYS A 75 3.77 3.84 -6.63
N LEU A 76 3.92 4.30 -7.86
CA LEU A 76 5.17 4.38 -8.60
C LEU A 76 5.61 5.85 -8.62
N GLU A 77 6.86 6.11 -8.24
CA GLU A 77 7.51 7.42 -8.41
C GLU A 77 7.90 7.57 -9.87
N LEU A 78 7.47 8.67 -10.50
CA LEU A 78 7.72 8.92 -11.92
C LEU A 78 8.90 9.86 -12.07
N GLU A 79 9.93 9.43 -12.80
CA GLU A 79 11.01 10.32 -13.22
C GLU A 79 10.74 10.88 -14.63
N ASP A 80 10.24 10.07 -15.56
CA ASP A 80 9.95 10.44 -16.96
C ASP A 80 8.89 9.49 -17.58
N ALA A 81 8.59 9.65 -18.88
CA ALA A 81 7.81 8.67 -19.62
C ALA A 81 8.51 7.30 -19.61
N PHE A 82 7.79 6.27 -19.17
CA PHE A 82 8.29 4.89 -19.06
C PHE A 82 7.37 3.92 -19.82
N ASP A 83 7.93 2.77 -20.19
CA ASP A 83 7.18 1.67 -20.79
C ASP A 83 6.16 1.10 -19.79
N PRO A 84 4.92 0.79 -20.20
CA PRO A 84 3.94 0.21 -19.30
C PRO A 84 4.45 -1.03 -18.56
N ILE A 85 4.36 -1.02 -17.24
CA ILE A 85 4.74 -2.16 -16.38
C ILE A 85 3.51 -2.73 -15.67
N GLY A 86 3.46 -4.05 -15.56
CA GLY A 86 2.51 -4.74 -14.70
C GLY A 86 3.21 -5.18 -13.41
N VAL A 87 2.63 -4.87 -12.26
CA VAL A 87 3.12 -5.39 -10.98
C VAL A 87 2.08 -6.33 -10.42
N GLU A 88 2.42 -7.62 -10.34
CA GLU A 88 1.61 -8.59 -9.61
C GLU A 88 1.89 -8.43 -8.13
N CYS A 89 0.83 -8.22 -7.35
CA CYS A 89 0.88 -7.91 -5.95
C CYS A 89 0.07 -8.94 -5.17
N ASP A 90 0.74 -9.68 -4.28
CA ASP A 90 0.12 -10.57 -3.31
C ASP A 90 0.14 -9.90 -1.94
N TYR A 91 -1.04 -9.48 -1.47
CA TYR A 91 -1.21 -8.81 -0.18
C TYR A 91 -1.55 -9.80 0.92
N ALA A 92 -0.93 -9.59 2.07
CA ALA A 92 -1.29 -10.26 3.30
C ALA A 92 -1.25 -9.30 4.47
N MET A 93 -2.26 -9.37 5.33
CA MET A 93 -2.27 -8.67 6.60
C MET A 93 -2.07 -9.67 7.74
N ARG A 94 -1.44 -9.22 8.81
CA ARG A 94 -1.36 -10.03 10.02
C ARG A 94 -2.60 -9.76 10.87
N GLY A 95 -3.51 -10.74 10.92
CA GLY A 95 -4.70 -10.66 11.77
C GLY A 95 -4.39 -11.01 13.22
N ARG A 96 -5.06 -10.32 14.17
CA ARG A 96 -4.92 -10.59 15.61
C ARG A 96 -5.27 -12.03 15.98
N ALA A 97 -6.31 -12.59 15.37
CA ALA A 97 -6.79 -13.94 15.69
C ALA A 97 -5.84 -15.06 15.22
N GLU A 98 -5.08 -14.83 14.15
CA GLU A 98 -4.34 -15.88 13.47
C GLU A 98 -2.83 -15.84 13.79
N GLY A 99 -2.33 -14.71 14.30
CA GLY A 99 -0.92 -14.52 14.66
C GLY A 99 0.05 -14.55 13.47
N ARG A 100 -0.45 -14.83 12.26
CA ARG A 100 0.28 -15.00 11.00
C ARG A 100 -0.27 -14.08 9.92
N PHE A 101 0.52 -13.85 8.88
CA PHE A 101 0.05 -13.19 7.68
C PHE A 101 -0.91 -14.12 6.93
N VAL A 102 -2.11 -13.64 6.62
CA VAL A 102 -3.05 -14.35 5.77
C VAL A 102 -3.12 -13.67 4.43
N LYS A 103 -2.88 -14.47 3.38
CA LYS A 103 -2.94 -14.01 2.00
C LYS A 103 -4.39 -13.73 1.65
N GLU A 104 -4.68 -12.49 1.29
CA GLU A 104 -6.05 -12.04 1.12
C GLU A 104 -6.39 -11.78 -0.34
N ARG A 105 -5.45 -11.24 -1.12
CA ARG A 105 -5.73 -10.88 -2.51
C ARG A 105 -4.48 -10.89 -3.37
N ARG A 106 -4.64 -11.38 -4.60
CA ARG A 106 -3.71 -11.18 -5.71
C ARG A 106 -4.30 -10.18 -6.69
N VAL A 107 -3.55 -9.14 -7.04
CA VAL A 107 -3.96 -8.11 -8.02
C VAL A 107 -2.79 -7.83 -8.95
N ILE A 108 -3.07 -7.62 -10.24
CA ILE A 108 -2.09 -7.08 -11.18
C ILE A 108 -2.40 -5.61 -11.38
N ILE A 109 -1.44 -4.75 -11.06
CA ILE A 109 -1.58 -3.30 -11.19
C ILE A 109 -0.81 -2.85 -12.43
N PRO A 110 -1.49 -2.33 -13.47
CA PRO A 110 -0.82 -1.70 -14.59
C PRO A 110 -0.38 -0.28 -14.22
N PHE A 111 0.87 0.04 -14.51
CA PHE A 111 1.43 1.39 -14.43
C PHE A 111 1.79 1.86 -15.83
N CYS A 112 1.20 2.97 -16.29
CA CYS A 112 1.39 3.56 -17.62
C CYS A 112 1.67 5.07 -17.54
N SER A 113 2.58 5.59 -18.36
CA SER A 113 2.92 7.04 -18.37
C SER A 113 1.75 7.97 -18.78
N SER A 114 0.73 7.46 -19.48
CA SER A 114 -0.43 8.25 -19.94
C SER A 114 -1.47 8.57 -18.85
N SER A 115 -1.38 7.98 -17.66
CA SER A 115 -2.37 8.18 -16.58
C SER A 115 -2.11 9.38 -15.64
N GLY A 116 -1.42 10.42 -16.11
CA GLY A 116 -1.46 11.74 -15.45
C GLY A 116 -0.92 11.77 -14.02
N GLY A 117 0.19 11.10 -13.74
CA GLY A 117 0.99 11.35 -12.53
C GLY A 117 0.52 10.67 -11.24
N ARG A 118 -0.55 9.88 -11.25
CA ARG A 118 -0.96 9.07 -10.09
C ARG A 118 -1.53 7.73 -10.52
N ILE A 119 -0.79 6.68 -10.24
CA ILE A 119 -1.27 5.30 -10.37
C ILE A 119 -1.22 4.68 -8.99
N GLY A 120 -2.08 5.19 -8.10
CA GLY A 120 -2.50 4.41 -6.95
C GLY A 120 -3.61 3.51 -7.43
N SER A 121 -3.38 2.20 -7.51
CA SER A 121 -4.47 1.25 -7.76
C SER A 121 -5.51 1.38 -6.67
N HIS A 122 -6.80 1.46 -7.06
CA HIS A 122 -7.98 1.48 -6.20
C HIS A 122 -7.74 0.85 -4.83
N GLY A 123 -8.09 1.59 -3.76
CA GLY A 123 -7.80 1.25 -2.36
C GLY A 123 -7.72 -0.25 -2.14
N LEU A 124 -6.51 -0.73 -1.85
CA LEU A 124 -6.18 -2.16 -1.72
C LEU A 124 -7.09 -2.86 -0.72
N TYR A 125 -7.52 -2.07 0.26
CA TYR A 125 -8.67 -2.26 1.13
C TYR A 125 -9.45 -0.94 1.19
N GLY A 126 -10.77 -1.04 1.26
CA GLY A 126 -11.62 0.04 1.76
C GLY A 126 -12.22 -0.45 3.06
N PHE A 127 -11.50 -0.30 4.17
CA PHE A 127 -12.10 -0.53 5.48
C PHE A 127 -12.93 0.68 5.83
N GLU A 128 -14.20 0.49 6.19
CA GLU A 128 -14.97 1.56 6.81
C GLU A 128 -14.19 2.06 8.02
N TRP A 129 -13.93 3.36 8.07
CA TRP A 129 -13.00 3.94 9.02
C TRP A 129 -13.37 3.64 10.48
N SER A 130 -14.66 3.66 10.78
CA SER A 130 -15.25 3.37 12.10
C SER A 130 -14.86 1.98 12.59
N SER A 131 -15.05 0.94 11.76
CA SER A 131 -14.68 -0.44 12.06
C SER A 131 -13.17 -0.66 12.00
N PHE A 132 -12.47 0.08 11.15
CA PHE A 132 -11.02 -0.04 11.03
C PHE A 132 -10.33 0.35 12.33
N ILE A 133 -10.71 1.48 12.93
CA ILE A 133 -10.01 2.08 14.07
C ILE A 133 -10.59 1.71 15.45
N GLU A 134 -11.61 0.86 15.50
CA GLU A 134 -12.25 0.48 16.76
C GLU A 134 -11.25 -0.18 17.74
N GLU A 135 -11.51 -0.04 19.05
CA GLU A 135 -10.62 -0.53 20.12
C GLU A 135 -10.26 -2.02 20.00
N ASN A 136 -11.20 -2.83 19.46
CA ASN A 136 -11.03 -4.27 19.27
C ASN A 136 -10.82 -4.68 17.82
N SER A 137 -10.37 -3.74 16.98
CA SER A 137 -10.12 -3.97 15.56
C SER A 137 -9.17 -5.16 15.36
N THR A 138 -9.60 -6.11 14.54
CA THR A 138 -8.85 -7.33 14.24
C THR A 138 -7.62 -7.07 13.35
N TYR A 139 -7.56 -5.89 12.73
CA TYR A 139 -6.47 -5.47 11.84
C TYR A 139 -5.21 -5.03 12.58
N PHE A 140 -5.32 -4.70 13.88
CA PHE A 140 -4.21 -4.26 14.71
C PHE A 140 -3.76 -5.36 15.67
N VAL A 141 -2.51 -5.78 15.51
CA VAL A 141 -1.81 -6.71 16.41
C VAL A 141 -0.80 -5.91 17.22
N ASP A 142 -0.93 -5.95 18.55
CA ASP A 142 -0.11 -5.16 19.47
C ASP A 142 -0.09 -3.65 19.11
N GLY A 143 -1.24 -3.12 18.69
CA GLY A 143 -1.39 -1.71 18.29
C GLY A 143 -0.88 -1.39 16.88
N MET A 144 -0.39 -2.37 16.11
CA MET A 144 0.19 -2.16 14.80
C MET A 144 -0.64 -2.79 13.68
N LEU A 145 -0.94 -2.02 12.63
CA LEU A 145 -1.30 -2.57 11.33
C LEU A 145 -0.01 -3.12 10.69
N GLN A 146 0.00 -4.40 10.31
CA GLN A 146 1.17 -5.04 9.71
C GLN A 146 0.81 -5.62 8.34
N LEU A 147 1.41 -5.06 7.29
CA LEU A 147 1.25 -5.49 5.91
C LEU A 147 2.50 -6.24 5.46
N LYS A 148 2.27 -7.32 4.72
CA LYS A 148 3.27 -8.00 3.88
C LYS A 148 2.76 -7.95 2.45
N VAL A 149 3.56 -7.40 1.56
CA VAL A 149 3.23 -7.31 0.14
C VAL A 149 4.33 -7.95 -0.66
N GLU A 150 3.99 -9.00 -1.40
CA GLU A 150 4.92 -9.62 -2.34
C GLU A 150 4.66 -9.03 -3.72
N LEU A 151 5.69 -8.46 -4.32
CA LEU A 151 5.61 -7.76 -5.60
C LEU A 151 6.44 -8.52 -6.62
N THR A 152 5.84 -8.81 -7.77
CA THR A 152 6.52 -9.42 -8.93
C THR A 152 6.38 -8.49 -10.12
N LEU A 153 7.51 -8.10 -10.71
CA LEU A 153 7.48 -7.32 -11.94
C LEU A 153 7.16 -8.24 -13.12
N ASN A 154 6.08 -7.92 -13.83
CA ASN A 154 5.70 -8.53 -15.10
C ASN A 154 5.71 -7.43 -16.17
N THR A 155 6.60 -7.53 -17.15
CA THR A 155 6.45 -6.74 -18.39
C THR A 155 5.17 -7.22 -19.08
N LEU A 156 4.18 -6.34 -19.20
CA LEU A 156 3.03 -6.59 -20.06
C LEU A 156 3.56 -6.51 -21.50
N GLN A 157 3.52 -7.62 -22.23
CA GLN A 157 3.57 -7.55 -23.69
C GLN A 157 2.25 -6.92 -24.13
N LEU A 158 2.28 -5.63 -24.46
CA LEU A 158 1.17 -4.93 -25.12
C LEU A 158 1.15 -5.26 -26.61
#